data_AF-A0A1R4H4L2-F1
#
_entry.id   AF-A0A1R4H4L2-F1
#
_cell.length_a   1.000
_cell.length_b   1.000
_cell.length_c   1.000
_cell.angle_alpha   90.00
_cell.angle_beta   90.00
_cell.angle_gamma   90.00
#
_symmetry.space_group_name_H-M   'P 1'
#
loop_
_entity.id
_entity.type
_entity.pdbx_description
1 polymer ?
#
loop_
_entity_poly.entity_id
_entity_poly.type
_entity_poly.pdbx_seq_one_letter_code
_entity_poly.pdbx_strand_id
1 'polypeptide(L)'
;MFIDKRDAFSTYNVFTKFTIILTIAGTVTLGTAVINKAQADTVTNFPILEKLQALQKPLAKETTKWMTNWRGVDLDSPDFILDELSGSTSIYMKAKKVDPSKADGFKAYGSYMSNNESGNPYSEIAYFNLAAILGYDHIFRPAVRYSLGPRAKQAFQFLIETTDITGENRLRNKDRILQDLSVDEPLKGAIKAKKLDSNIAYDEIIDISNPDNSIPQINNPIIMALQAENVQPVSGQKLQLLEGYEGDVLQLAREYSIIMTLDVVFQQWDRYSGENVVLAKDDLGTAHFYSTDNGGAHLKQNADEVIRNIQWFSRYDRNTIAQLRTLYRFLAQPSRGFLGYTDAKKFVVDLGLYDGRDAEYVALLKRNLKLLLDRVAQVNRDFGRDAYLP
;
A
#
# COMPACT_ATOMS: atom_id res chain seq x y z
N MET A 1 56.48 31.56 -42.60
CA MET A 1 56.45 32.99 -42.97
C MET A 1 55.10 33.53 -42.50
N PHE A 2 55.15 34.52 -41.62
CA PHE A 2 54.02 35.23 -40.99
C PHE A 2 53.04 35.79 -42.02
N ILE A 3 51.75 35.94 -41.62
CA ILE A 3 50.88 37.15 -41.56
C ILE A 3 49.50 36.62 -41.06
N ASP A 4 49.15 36.65 -39.77
CA ASP A 4 48.53 37.76 -38.99
C ASP A 4 47.33 38.48 -39.65
N LYS A 5 46.12 38.27 -39.11
CA LYS A 5 45.12 39.34 -38.86
C LYS A 5 43.86 38.83 -38.13
N ARG A 6 43.74 39.34 -36.89
CA ARG A 6 42.53 39.95 -36.26
C ARG A 6 41.39 39.06 -35.76
N ASP A 7 41.42 38.88 -34.44
CA ASP A 7 40.39 39.34 -33.49
C ASP A 7 38.99 39.67 -34.04
N ALA A 8 38.04 38.83 -33.65
CA ALA A 8 36.68 39.26 -33.37
C ALA A 8 36.17 38.51 -32.13
N PHE A 9 35.88 39.30 -31.10
CA PHE A 9 35.34 38.89 -29.80
C PHE A 9 34.11 37.97 -29.96
N SER A 10 34.22 36.73 -29.49
CA SER A 10 33.08 35.87 -29.20
C SER A 10 32.66 36.09 -27.75
N THR A 11 31.53 36.76 -27.57
CA THR A 11 30.87 36.94 -26.29
C THR A 11 30.43 35.59 -25.73
N TYR A 12 30.93 35.27 -24.53
CA TYR A 12 30.49 34.17 -23.70
C TYR A 12 28.98 34.24 -23.46
N ASN A 13 28.20 33.40 -24.15
CA ASN A 13 26.83 33.08 -23.78
C ASN A 13 26.85 31.96 -22.75
N VAL A 14 27.03 32.33 -21.47
CA VAL A 14 26.74 31.44 -20.35
C VAL A 14 25.22 31.37 -20.21
N PHE A 15 24.60 30.35 -20.80
CA PHE A 15 23.21 29.99 -20.52
C PHE A 15 23.14 29.41 -19.10
N THR A 16 23.00 30.29 -18.10
CA THR A 16 22.57 29.89 -16.76
C THR A 16 21.10 29.50 -16.85
N LYS A 17 20.81 28.19 -16.92
CA LYS A 17 19.45 27.67 -16.70
C LYS A 17 19.06 27.94 -15.24
N PHE A 18 18.39 29.06 -15.00
CA PHE A 18 17.61 29.26 -13.79
C PHE A 18 16.36 28.39 -13.90
N THR A 19 16.37 27.23 -13.25
CA THR A 19 15.14 26.54 -12.90
C THR A 19 14.47 27.34 -11.78
N ILE A 20 13.52 28.19 -12.15
CA ILE A 20 12.60 28.81 -11.18
C ILE A 20 11.70 27.68 -10.69
N ILE A 21 12.04 27.09 -9.54
CA ILE A 21 11.11 26.28 -8.76
C ILE A 21 10.19 27.28 -8.08
N LEU A 22 9.03 27.52 -8.68
CA LEU A 22 7.90 28.17 -8.01
C LEU A 22 7.35 27.16 -6.99
N THR A 23 7.95 27.12 -5.80
CA THR A 23 7.33 26.46 -4.64
C THR A 23 6.18 27.34 -4.20
N ILE A 24 4.97 27.05 -4.66
CA ILE A 24 3.75 27.57 -4.02
C ILE A 24 3.62 26.82 -2.70
N ALA A 25 4.37 27.26 -1.68
CA ALA A 25 4.10 26.88 -0.30
C ALA A 25 2.84 27.64 0.12
N GLY A 26 1.67 27.04 -0.10
CA GLY A 26 0.40 27.53 0.40
C GLY A 26 0.42 27.52 1.93
N THR A 27 0.95 28.59 2.53
CA THR A 27 0.96 28.76 3.98
C THR A 27 -0.41 29.29 4.38
N VAL A 28 -1.39 28.40 4.55
CA VAL A 28 -2.73 28.81 5.00
C VAL A 28 -2.66 29.17 6.48
N THR A 29 -2.47 30.46 6.79
CA THR A 29 -2.61 31.00 8.14
C THR A 29 -4.10 31.26 8.39
N LEU A 30 -4.83 30.23 8.83
CA LEU A 30 -6.24 30.36 9.16
C LEU A 30 -6.37 31.01 10.55
N GLY A 31 -6.91 32.22 10.57
CA GLY A 31 -7.26 32.93 11.79
C GLY A 31 -8.21 32.09 12.66
N THR A 32 -8.02 32.21 13.97
CA THR A 32 -8.77 31.52 15.02
C THR A 32 -10.26 31.90 14.98
N ALA A 33 -11.06 31.13 14.24
CA ALA A 33 -12.50 31.03 14.46
C ALA A 33 -12.76 29.70 15.16
N VAL A 34 -12.75 29.72 16.49
CA VAL A 34 -13.17 28.59 17.33
C VAL A 34 -14.68 28.46 17.21
N ILE A 35 -15.13 27.52 16.38
CA ILE A 35 -16.48 26.99 16.43
C ILE A 35 -16.33 25.49 16.72
N ASN A 36 -16.92 25.05 17.83
CA ASN A 36 -17.03 23.66 18.27
C ASN A 36 -17.39 22.74 17.08
N LYS A 37 -16.42 22.04 16.50
CA LYS A 37 -16.61 21.19 15.32
C LYS A 37 -15.61 20.04 15.34
N ALA A 38 -16.14 18.82 15.21
CA ALA A 38 -15.47 17.58 14.79
C ALA A 38 -13.94 17.51 15.06
N GLN A 39 -13.49 16.95 16.19
CA GLN A 39 -12.06 16.78 16.44
C GLN A 39 -11.44 15.74 15.49
N ALA A 40 -10.23 16.01 15.00
CA ALA A 40 -9.43 15.01 14.29
C ALA A 40 -9.20 13.76 15.15
N ASP A 41 -9.11 12.61 14.51
CA ASP A 41 -8.66 11.41 15.19
C ASP A 41 -7.14 11.54 15.41
N THR A 42 -6.69 11.55 16.67
CA THR A 42 -5.28 11.26 16.95
C THR A 42 -5.04 9.75 16.77
N VAL A 43 -3.92 9.35 16.19
CA VAL A 43 -3.55 7.93 16.14
C VAL A 43 -3.19 7.46 17.55
N THR A 44 -4.15 6.82 18.23
CA THR A 44 -4.01 6.43 19.64
C THR A 44 -3.58 4.98 19.83
N ASN A 45 -3.95 4.09 18.90
CA ASN A 45 -3.70 2.65 19.00
C ASN A 45 -3.48 1.99 17.62
N PHE A 46 -2.97 0.75 17.67
CA PHE A 46 -2.82 -0.13 16.52
C PHE A 46 -3.36 -1.52 16.89
N PRO A 47 -4.69 -1.74 16.88
CA PRO A 47 -5.32 -2.86 17.57
C PRO A 47 -4.74 -4.24 17.23
N ILE A 48 -4.48 -4.51 15.95
CA ILE A 48 -3.88 -5.77 15.51
C ILE A 48 -2.40 -5.86 15.94
N LEU A 49 -1.60 -4.83 15.67
CA LEU A 49 -0.17 -4.86 15.94
C LEU A 49 0.14 -4.94 17.45
N GLU A 50 -0.56 -4.17 18.27
CA GLU A 50 -0.43 -4.20 19.73
C GLU A 50 -0.85 -5.57 20.30
N LYS A 51 -1.87 -6.19 19.71
CA LYS A 51 -2.29 -7.54 20.08
C LYS A 51 -1.27 -8.60 19.67
N LEU A 52 -0.61 -8.45 18.51
CA LEU A 52 0.50 -9.32 18.11
C LEU A 52 1.68 -9.19 19.09
N GLN A 53 2.04 -7.96 19.48
CA GLN A 53 3.08 -7.72 20.49
C GLN A 53 2.73 -8.31 21.85
N ALA A 54 1.48 -8.16 22.32
CA ALA A 54 1.00 -8.76 23.57
C ALA A 54 1.06 -10.30 23.55
N LEU A 55 0.91 -10.90 22.36
CA LEU A 55 1.05 -12.34 22.13
C LEU A 55 2.50 -12.76 21.83
N GLN A 56 3.47 -11.86 21.98
CA GLN A 56 4.89 -12.09 21.68
C GLN A 56 5.15 -12.56 20.24
N LYS A 57 4.26 -12.22 19.31
CA LYS A 57 4.50 -12.43 17.88
C LYS A 57 5.40 -11.29 17.39
N PRO A 58 6.55 -11.61 16.75
CA PRO A 58 7.46 -10.60 16.28
C PRO A 58 6.82 -9.76 15.16
N LEU A 59 7.09 -8.46 15.18
CA LEU A 59 6.83 -7.54 14.08
C LEU A 59 8.15 -7.16 13.44
N ALA A 60 8.13 -6.75 12.17
CA ALA A 60 9.29 -6.17 11.54
C ALA A 60 9.78 -4.93 12.31
N LYS A 61 11.09 -4.72 12.28
CA LYS A 61 11.74 -3.56 12.91
C LYS A 61 11.13 -2.25 12.40
N GLU A 62 10.94 -2.14 11.10
CA GLU A 62 10.36 -0.94 10.47
C GLU A 62 8.88 -0.74 10.87
N THR A 63 8.11 -1.80 11.07
CA THR A 63 6.74 -1.71 11.61
C THR A 63 6.73 -1.14 13.02
N THR A 64 7.61 -1.62 13.90
CA THR A 64 7.70 -1.15 15.29
C THR A 64 8.12 0.32 15.35
N LYS A 65 9.11 0.71 14.52
CA LYS A 65 9.55 2.10 14.36
C LYS A 65 8.44 2.98 13.80
N TRP A 66 7.69 2.48 12.82
CA TRP A 66 6.53 3.16 12.26
C TRP A 66 5.45 3.38 13.34
N MET A 67 5.05 2.37 14.10
CA MET A 67 4.07 2.51 15.19
C MET A 67 4.48 3.61 16.18
N THR A 68 5.77 3.65 16.53
CA THR A 68 6.32 4.67 17.45
C THR A 68 6.23 6.07 16.85
N ASN A 69 6.55 6.23 15.57
CA ASN A 69 6.49 7.53 14.88
C ASN A 69 5.07 8.05 14.67
N TRP A 70 4.09 7.14 14.52
CA TRP A 70 2.72 7.50 14.20
C TRP A 70 1.82 7.67 15.41
N ARG A 71 2.16 7.09 16.57
CA ARG A 71 1.38 7.29 17.79
C ARG A 71 1.37 8.77 18.18
N GLY A 72 0.18 9.31 18.46
CA GLY A 72 0.01 10.71 18.83
C GLY A 72 0.05 11.67 17.64
N VAL A 73 0.16 11.18 16.39
CA VAL A 73 0.09 12.04 15.22
C VAL A 73 -1.32 12.62 15.07
N ASP A 74 -1.34 13.94 14.92
CA ASP A 74 -2.50 14.76 14.59
C ASP A 74 -2.14 15.71 13.43
N LEU A 75 -2.63 15.40 12.23
CA LEU A 75 -2.47 16.22 11.03
C LEU A 75 -3.19 17.58 11.11
N ASP A 76 -4.15 17.76 12.04
CA ASP A 76 -4.72 19.08 12.32
C ASP A 76 -3.78 19.98 13.11
N SER A 77 -2.72 19.43 13.72
CA SER A 77 -1.69 20.26 14.37
C SER A 77 -0.98 21.15 13.35
N PRO A 78 -0.76 22.45 13.66
CA PRO A 78 -0.02 23.38 12.80
C PRO A 78 1.43 22.96 12.53
N ASP A 79 1.98 22.02 13.31
CA ASP A 79 3.32 21.46 13.09
C ASP A 79 3.43 20.66 11.79
N PHE A 80 2.30 20.21 11.24
CA PHE A 80 2.25 19.53 9.96
C PHE A 80 1.99 20.49 8.81
N ILE A 81 2.87 20.41 7.81
CA ILE A 81 2.72 21.03 6.51
C ILE A 81 2.08 20.00 5.59
N LEU A 82 0.99 20.41 4.96
CA LEU A 82 0.15 19.59 4.10
C LEU A 82 0.38 20.05 2.67
N ASP A 83 1.03 19.20 1.89
CA ASP A 83 1.38 19.47 0.50
C ASP A 83 0.56 18.60 -0.44
N GLU A 84 0.43 19.04 -1.69
CA GLU A 84 -0.13 18.22 -2.75
C GLU A 84 0.71 16.94 -2.95
N LEU A 85 0.01 15.81 -3.08
CA LEU A 85 0.54 14.68 -3.83
C LEU A 85 -0.51 14.10 -4.77
N SER A 86 -0.34 14.41 -6.04
CA SER A 86 -0.93 13.64 -7.13
C SER A 86 -0.32 12.24 -7.17
N GLY A 87 -1.18 11.21 -7.10
CA GLY A 87 -0.93 9.92 -7.74
C GLY A 87 -1.36 9.98 -9.21
N SER A 88 -1.05 8.93 -9.97
CA SER A 88 -1.44 8.81 -11.39
C SER A 88 -2.96 8.82 -11.56
N THR A 89 -3.70 8.17 -10.67
CA THR A 89 -5.18 8.12 -10.65
C THR A 89 -5.79 8.58 -9.32
N SER A 90 -5.10 8.31 -8.21
CA SER A 90 -5.54 8.67 -6.85
C SER A 90 -5.08 10.07 -6.42
N ILE A 91 -5.88 10.73 -5.58
CA ILE A 91 -5.61 12.07 -5.04
C ILE A 91 -5.27 11.94 -3.55
N TYR A 92 -4.03 12.25 -3.17
CA TYR A 92 -3.55 12.12 -1.79
C TYR A 92 -3.06 13.46 -1.24
N MET A 93 -3.03 13.56 0.09
CA MET A 93 -2.42 14.69 0.79
C MET A 93 -1.13 14.25 1.46
N LYS A 94 0.00 14.85 1.08
CA LYS A 94 1.30 14.59 1.73
C LYS A 94 1.36 15.32 3.07
N ALA A 95 1.82 14.63 4.10
CA ALA A 95 2.13 15.24 5.38
C ALA A 95 3.65 15.30 5.58
N LYS A 96 4.15 16.49 5.91
CA LYS A 96 5.57 16.74 6.24
C LYS A 96 5.67 17.54 7.55
N LYS A 97 6.81 17.43 8.21
CA LYS A 97 7.18 18.27 9.37
C LYS A 97 8.45 19.03 9.07
N VAL A 98 8.59 20.22 9.65
CA VAL A 98 9.86 20.97 9.62
C VAL A 98 10.94 20.12 10.27
N ASP A 99 12.03 19.92 9.55
CA ASP A 99 13.21 19.21 10.00
C ASP A 99 14.45 19.90 9.42
N PRO A 100 15.09 20.81 10.19
CA PRO A 100 16.27 21.55 9.73
C PRO A 100 17.48 20.66 9.40
N SER A 101 17.46 19.38 9.78
CA SER A 101 18.51 18.41 9.40
C SER A 101 18.38 17.91 7.96
N LYS A 102 17.26 18.21 7.28
CA LYS A 102 17.01 17.85 5.88
C LYS A 102 17.40 18.99 4.96
N ALA A 103 17.92 18.66 3.77
CA ALA A 103 18.38 19.64 2.80
C ALA A 103 17.25 20.57 2.29
N ASP A 104 16.02 20.06 2.22
CA ASP A 104 14.82 20.82 1.87
C ASP A 104 14.11 21.42 3.10
N GLY A 105 14.65 21.22 4.31
CA GLY A 105 14.07 21.67 5.57
C GLY A 105 12.86 20.86 6.06
N PHE A 106 12.51 19.74 5.39
CA PHE A 106 11.31 18.97 5.72
C PHE A 106 11.56 17.46 5.81
N LYS A 107 10.97 16.84 6.83
CA LYS A 107 10.85 15.39 6.94
C LYS A 107 9.48 14.96 6.43
N ALA A 108 9.47 14.22 5.33
CA ALA A 108 8.28 13.52 4.87
C ALA A 108 7.81 12.49 5.91
N TYR A 109 6.55 12.60 6.32
CA TYR A 109 5.93 11.68 7.28
C TYR A 109 5.18 10.56 6.56
N GLY A 110 4.30 10.93 5.62
CA GLY A 110 3.45 9.99 4.92
C GLY A 110 2.44 10.67 4.01
N SER A 111 1.39 9.94 3.67
CA SER A 111 0.30 10.45 2.84
C SER A 111 -1.04 10.04 3.43
N TYR A 112 -1.95 11.00 3.55
CA TYR A 112 -3.34 10.74 3.83
C TYR A 112 -4.09 10.43 2.53
N MET A 113 -4.99 9.44 2.59
CA MET A 113 -5.90 9.08 1.52
C MET A 113 -7.33 8.93 2.05
N SER A 114 -8.31 9.46 1.32
CA SER A 114 -9.73 9.18 1.55
C SER A 114 -10.23 8.14 0.54
N ASN A 115 -11.43 7.63 0.80
CA ASN A 115 -12.08 6.66 -0.08
C ASN A 115 -12.48 7.29 -1.42
N ASN A 116 -12.05 6.70 -2.54
CA ASN A 116 -12.38 7.14 -3.90
C ASN A 116 -12.44 5.93 -4.86
N GLU A 117 -12.70 6.15 -6.16
CA GLU A 117 -12.84 5.05 -7.13
C GLU A 117 -11.50 4.32 -7.40
N SER A 118 -10.37 4.95 -7.11
CA SER A 118 -9.03 4.42 -7.36
C SER A 118 -8.25 4.09 -6.08
N GLY A 119 -8.87 4.27 -4.90
CA GLY A 119 -8.19 4.08 -3.63
C GLY A 119 -9.17 3.81 -2.49
N ASN A 120 -8.99 2.67 -1.84
CA ASN A 120 -9.77 2.24 -0.70
C ASN A 120 -8.90 2.23 0.58
N PRO A 121 -9.06 3.21 1.50
CA PRO A 121 -8.27 3.28 2.73
C PRO A 121 -8.49 2.05 3.64
N TYR A 122 -9.66 1.43 3.57
CA TYR A 122 -10.00 0.30 4.43
C TYR A 122 -9.24 -0.96 4.03
N SER A 123 -9.13 -1.24 2.73
CA SER A 123 -8.33 -2.36 2.25
C SER A 123 -6.85 -2.13 2.51
N GLU A 124 -6.33 -0.92 2.32
CA GLU A 124 -4.92 -0.59 2.61
C GLU A 124 -4.50 -0.97 4.03
N ILE A 125 -5.32 -0.60 5.02
CA ILE A 125 -5.08 -0.95 6.42
C ILE A 125 -5.25 -2.46 6.65
N ALA A 126 -6.30 -3.05 6.06
CA ALA A 126 -6.60 -4.48 6.23
C ALA A 126 -5.51 -5.39 5.63
N TYR A 127 -4.94 -5.02 4.49
CA TYR A 127 -3.81 -5.69 3.87
C TYR A 127 -2.61 -5.74 4.80
N PHE A 128 -2.19 -4.57 5.27
CA PHE A 128 -1.03 -4.46 6.13
C PHE A 128 -1.23 -5.24 7.45
N ASN A 129 -2.40 -5.08 8.09
CA ASN A 129 -2.70 -5.79 9.32
C ASN A 129 -2.79 -7.31 9.12
N LEU A 130 -3.38 -7.80 8.02
CA LEU A 130 -3.39 -9.23 7.73
C LEU A 130 -1.98 -9.76 7.43
N ALA A 131 -1.17 -9.02 6.69
CA ALA A 131 0.23 -9.36 6.45
C ALA A 131 1.02 -9.46 7.77
N ALA A 132 0.81 -8.52 8.71
CA ALA A 132 1.42 -8.58 10.04
C ALA A 132 0.99 -9.83 10.83
N ILE A 133 -0.30 -10.20 10.78
CA ILE A 133 -0.79 -11.45 11.39
C ILE A 133 -0.05 -12.67 10.83
N LEU A 134 0.22 -12.66 9.52
CA LEU A 134 0.90 -13.73 8.81
C LEU A 134 2.43 -13.73 9.00
N GLY A 135 3.01 -12.64 9.52
CA GLY A 135 4.46 -12.48 9.72
C GLY A 135 5.20 -11.86 8.52
N TYR A 136 4.49 -11.16 7.64
CA TYR A 136 5.00 -10.58 6.40
C TYR A 136 4.79 -9.06 6.33
N ASP A 137 4.72 -8.37 7.46
CA ASP A 137 4.56 -6.92 7.51
C ASP A 137 5.70 -6.13 6.85
N HIS A 138 6.90 -6.71 6.75
CA HIS A 138 8.05 -6.09 6.09
C HIS A 138 7.88 -5.89 4.57
N ILE A 139 7.02 -6.68 3.91
CA ILE A 139 6.76 -6.56 2.46
C ILE A 139 5.50 -5.74 2.13
N PHE A 140 4.86 -5.12 3.11
CA PHE A 140 3.68 -4.26 2.89
C PHE A 140 3.91 -2.87 3.46
N ARG A 141 3.47 -1.85 2.71
CA ARG A 141 3.53 -0.47 3.18
C ARG A 141 2.58 -0.28 4.37
N PRO A 142 3.08 0.17 5.54
CA PRO A 142 2.23 0.38 6.69
C PRO A 142 1.16 1.45 6.46
N ALA A 143 -0.05 1.17 6.93
CA ALA A 143 -1.19 2.07 6.90
C ALA A 143 -1.96 2.01 8.22
N VAL A 144 -2.48 3.15 8.67
CA VAL A 144 -3.31 3.26 9.89
C VAL A 144 -4.58 4.06 9.59
N ARG A 145 -5.65 3.72 10.31
CA ARG A 145 -6.89 4.50 10.32
C ARG A 145 -6.59 5.94 10.76
N TYR A 146 -7.18 6.89 10.05
CA TYR A 146 -7.12 8.30 10.42
C TYR A 146 -8.35 9.04 9.90
N SER A 147 -8.79 10.05 10.63
CA SER A 147 -9.85 10.96 10.19
C SER A 147 -9.34 12.40 10.21
N LEU A 148 -9.40 13.11 9.09
CA LEU A 148 -9.03 14.53 9.04
C LEU A 148 -10.06 15.35 9.80
N GLY A 149 -9.60 16.21 10.70
CA GLY A 149 -10.43 17.24 11.28
C GLY A 149 -10.39 18.54 10.46
N PRO A 150 -10.89 19.67 11.02
CA PRO A 150 -11.29 20.82 10.22
C PRO A 150 -10.13 21.49 9.48
N ARG A 151 -8.95 21.62 10.12
CA ARG A 151 -7.80 22.31 9.50
C ARG A 151 -7.26 21.50 8.31
N ALA A 152 -7.02 20.21 8.52
CA ALA A 152 -6.49 19.34 7.48
C ALA A 152 -7.50 19.12 6.36
N LYS A 153 -8.82 19.08 6.65
CA LYS A 153 -9.86 19.07 5.61
C LYS A 153 -9.81 20.32 4.74
N GLN A 154 -9.72 21.51 5.34
CA GLN A 154 -9.63 22.76 4.59
C GLN A 154 -8.36 22.83 3.74
N ALA A 155 -7.23 22.38 4.28
CA ALA A 155 -5.99 22.25 3.52
C ALA A 155 -6.16 21.26 2.35
N PHE A 156 -6.79 20.10 2.58
CA PHE A 156 -7.00 19.12 1.53
C PHE A 156 -7.93 19.64 0.43
N GLN A 157 -9.01 20.32 0.80
CA GLN A 157 -9.92 20.96 -0.14
C GLN A 157 -9.19 22.00 -0.99
N PHE A 158 -8.45 22.92 -0.35
CA PHE A 158 -7.68 23.94 -1.04
C PHE A 158 -6.69 23.33 -2.04
N LEU A 159 -5.97 22.28 -1.65
CA LEU A 159 -5.06 21.57 -2.55
C LEU A 159 -5.81 21.00 -3.77
N ILE A 160 -6.92 20.29 -3.58
CA ILE A 160 -7.70 19.71 -4.68
C ILE A 160 -8.28 20.77 -5.63
N GLU A 161 -8.71 21.91 -5.09
CA GLU A 161 -9.28 23.01 -5.86
C GLU A 161 -8.22 23.76 -6.67
N THR A 162 -6.98 23.84 -6.16
CA THR A 162 -5.89 24.62 -6.78
C THR A 162 -4.94 23.80 -7.66
N THR A 163 -4.92 22.48 -7.51
CA THR A 163 -4.18 21.58 -8.39
C THR A 163 -4.88 21.41 -9.75
N ASP A 164 -4.11 21.48 -10.83
CA ASP A 164 -4.58 21.11 -12.16
C ASP A 164 -4.75 19.57 -12.27
N ILE A 165 -6.00 19.12 -12.19
CA ILE A 165 -6.37 17.71 -12.23
C ILE A 165 -7.06 17.44 -13.57
N THR A 166 -6.40 16.65 -14.40
CA THR A 166 -6.87 16.27 -15.74
C THR A 166 -7.16 14.78 -15.84
N GLY A 167 -8.03 14.38 -16.77
CA GLY A 167 -8.44 12.99 -17.00
C GLY A 167 -9.76 12.63 -16.31
N GLU A 168 -10.64 11.94 -17.04
CA GLU A 168 -12.03 11.68 -16.63
C GLU A 168 -12.14 10.98 -15.26
N ASN A 169 -11.37 9.92 -15.02
CA ASN A 169 -11.38 9.21 -13.75
C ASN A 169 -10.90 10.08 -12.58
N ARG A 170 -9.90 10.94 -12.82
CA ARG A 170 -9.36 11.83 -11.80
C ARG A 170 -10.33 12.96 -11.47
N LEU A 171 -11.06 13.47 -12.47
CA LEU A 171 -12.12 14.45 -12.28
C LEU A 171 -13.28 13.87 -11.45
N ARG A 172 -13.73 12.64 -11.75
CA ARG A 172 -14.74 11.94 -10.94
C ARG A 172 -14.28 11.74 -9.48
N ASN A 173 -13.02 11.34 -9.28
CA ASN A 173 -12.43 11.24 -7.94
C ASN A 173 -12.38 12.59 -7.22
N LYS A 174 -11.99 13.67 -7.92
CA LYS A 174 -11.98 15.04 -7.39
C LYS A 174 -13.37 15.43 -6.88
N ASP A 175 -14.39 15.29 -7.72
CA ASP A 175 -15.76 15.69 -7.37
C ASP A 175 -16.29 14.94 -6.15
N ARG A 176 -16.03 13.63 -6.09
CA ARG A 176 -16.39 12.79 -4.94
C ARG A 176 -15.70 13.22 -3.66
N ILE A 177 -14.39 13.49 -3.71
CA ILE A 177 -13.63 13.89 -2.52
C ILE A 177 -14.10 15.28 -2.04
N LEU A 178 -14.37 16.22 -2.97
CA LEU A 178 -14.93 17.53 -2.62
C LEU A 178 -16.32 17.41 -1.98
N GLN A 179 -17.16 16.49 -2.47
CA GLN A 179 -18.44 16.19 -1.85
C GLN A 179 -18.25 15.68 -0.41
N ASP A 180 -17.37 14.72 -0.17
CA ASP A 180 -17.10 14.19 1.18
C ASP A 180 -16.50 15.26 2.11
N LEU A 181 -15.67 16.17 1.57
CA LEU A 181 -15.10 17.30 2.32
C LEU A 181 -16.16 18.32 2.75
N SER A 182 -17.23 18.49 1.97
CA SER A 182 -18.31 19.46 2.25
C SER A 182 -19.18 19.10 3.46
N VAL A 183 -19.16 17.85 3.91
CA VAL A 183 -19.92 17.37 5.07
C VAL A 183 -19.26 17.84 6.38
N ASP A 184 -20.03 18.26 7.38
CA ASP A 184 -19.53 18.74 8.69
C ASP A 184 -19.10 17.60 9.65
N GLU A 185 -18.43 16.58 9.11
CA GLU A 185 -17.89 15.43 9.85
C GLU A 185 -16.39 15.24 9.55
N PRO A 186 -15.60 14.61 10.44
CA PRO A 186 -14.23 14.22 10.10
C PRO A 186 -14.19 13.36 8.83
N LEU A 187 -13.28 13.69 7.91
CA LEU A 187 -13.14 12.89 6.68
C LEU A 187 -12.39 11.61 7.03
N LYS A 188 -13.05 10.45 6.94
CA LYS A 188 -12.43 9.14 7.21
C LYS A 188 -11.46 8.75 6.11
N GLY A 189 -10.36 8.10 6.50
CA GLY A 189 -9.34 7.64 5.57
C GLY A 189 -8.22 6.85 6.22
N ALA A 190 -7.08 6.82 5.55
CA ALA A 190 -5.89 6.16 6.06
C ALA A 190 -4.70 7.09 5.93
N ILE A 191 -3.75 6.97 6.86
CA ILE A 191 -2.41 7.47 6.65
C ILE A 191 -1.48 6.33 6.32
N LYS A 192 -0.80 6.45 5.19
CA LYS A 192 0.24 5.53 4.71
C LYS A 192 1.61 6.08 5.04
N ALA A 193 2.52 5.22 5.49
CA ALA A 193 3.94 5.56 5.67
C ALA A 193 4.54 6.15 4.39
N LYS A 194 5.63 6.93 4.44
CA LYS A 194 6.39 7.25 3.21
C LYS A 194 6.82 5.95 2.49
N LYS A 195 6.82 5.94 1.14
CA LYS A 195 7.48 4.86 0.37
C LYS A 195 8.97 4.79 0.77
N LEU A 196 9.55 3.59 0.76
CA LEU A 196 10.99 3.42 0.98
C LEU A 196 11.78 4.17 -0.11
N ASP A 197 12.94 4.72 0.23
CA ASP A 197 13.74 5.50 -0.73
C ASP A 197 14.31 4.62 -1.86
N SER A 198 14.47 3.32 -1.61
CA SER A 198 14.85 2.30 -2.58
C SER A 198 13.67 1.70 -3.34
N ASN A 199 12.48 2.30 -3.29
CA ASN A 199 11.31 1.77 -3.97
C ASN A 199 11.45 1.98 -5.48
N ILE A 200 11.28 0.91 -6.25
CA ILE A 200 11.24 0.95 -7.72
C ILE A 200 10.14 0.03 -8.25
N ALA A 201 9.43 0.45 -9.30
CA ALA A 201 8.46 -0.39 -10.00
C ALA A 201 9.15 -1.59 -10.66
N TYR A 202 8.50 -2.75 -10.67
CA TYR A 202 8.99 -3.95 -11.35
C TYR A 202 7.98 -4.44 -12.39
N ASP A 203 7.95 -3.75 -13.52
CA ASP A 203 6.96 -4.00 -14.57
C ASP A 203 7.23 -5.28 -15.38
N GLU A 204 8.42 -5.88 -15.29
CA GLU A 204 8.73 -7.14 -15.99
C GLU A 204 7.90 -8.34 -15.51
N ILE A 205 7.20 -8.20 -14.38
CA ILE A 205 6.26 -9.20 -13.88
C ILE A 205 4.86 -9.07 -14.48
N ILE A 206 4.60 -8.01 -15.24
CA ILE A 206 3.31 -7.69 -15.88
C ILE A 206 3.37 -8.12 -17.35
N ASP A 207 2.30 -8.74 -17.84
CA ASP A 207 2.15 -8.98 -19.28
C ASP A 207 1.62 -7.72 -19.97
N ILE A 208 2.54 -6.91 -20.49
CA ILE A 208 2.23 -5.67 -21.22
C ILE A 208 1.61 -5.90 -22.61
N SER A 209 1.60 -7.15 -23.10
CA SER A 209 0.95 -7.48 -24.37
C SER A 209 -0.57 -7.67 -24.22
N ASN A 210 -1.04 -7.84 -22.98
CA ASN A 210 -2.46 -7.83 -22.66
C ASN A 210 -2.98 -6.38 -22.67
N PRO A 211 -4.02 -6.04 -23.46
CA PRO A 211 -4.50 -4.67 -23.59
C PRO A 211 -4.98 -4.04 -22.28
N ASP A 212 -5.32 -4.86 -21.28
CA ASP A 212 -5.79 -4.39 -19.98
C ASP A 212 -4.67 -4.30 -18.92
N ASN A 213 -3.42 -4.71 -19.24
CA ASN A 213 -2.29 -4.82 -18.30
C ASN A 213 -2.74 -5.42 -16.95
N SER A 214 -3.51 -6.51 -17.00
CA SER A 214 -4.26 -6.99 -15.83
C SER A 214 -3.87 -8.39 -15.38
N ILE A 215 -2.81 -8.95 -15.98
CA ILE A 215 -2.35 -10.33 -15.73
C ILE A 215 -0.82 -10.39 -15.56
N PRO A 216 -0.30 -11.39 -14.84
CA PRO A 216 1.14 -11.59 -14.71
C PRO A 216 1.79 -12.09 -16.01
N GLN A 217 3.06 -11.73 -16.20
CA GLN A 217 3.93 -12.29 -17.23
C GLN A 217 4.26 -13.75 -16.90
N ILE A 218 3.70 -14.69 -17.66
CA ILE A 218 3.78 -16.14 -17.38
C ILE A 218 5.22 -16.70 -17.41
N ASN A 219 6.10 -16.07 -18.18
CA ASN A 219 7.51 -16.47 -18.33
C ASN A 219 8.42 -15.78 -17.31
N ASN A 220 7.89 -14.92 -16.43
CA ASN A 220 8.69 -14.30 -15.39
C ASN A 220 9.18 -15.38 -14.40
N PRO A 221 10.48 -15.42 -14.02
CA PRO A 221 11.01 -16.48 -13.16
C PRO A 221 10.29 -16.63 -11.82
N ILE A 222 9.78 -15.54 -11.24
CA ILE A 222 9.01 -15.58 -9.99
C ILE A 222 7.62 -16.16 -10.24
N ILE A 223 6.94 -15.77 -11.31
CA ILE A 223 5.63 -16.32 -11.68
C ILE A 223 5.74 -17.82 -12.00
N MET A 224 6.80 -18.23 -12.71
CA MET A 224 7.10 -19.64 -12.97
C MET A 224 7.36 -20.40 -11.67
N ALA A 225 8.12 -19.84 -10.72
CA ALA A 225 8.38 -20.43 -9.42
C ALA A 225 7.09 -20.59 -8.57
N LEU A 226 6.02 -19.88 -8.91
CA LEU A 226 4.71 -19.98 -8.27
C LEU A 226 3.74 -20.97 -8.95
N GLN A 227 4.17 -21.67 -10.00
CA GLN A 227 3.41 -22.77 -10.58
C GLN A 227 3.86 -24.11 -10.01
N ALA A 228 2.92 -24.88 -9.46
CA ALA A 228 3.20 -26.18 -8.83
C ALA A 228 3.79 -27.19 -9.81
N GLU A 229 3.46 -27.09 -11.10
CA GLU A 229 3.97 -27.95 -12.18
C GLU A 229 5.44 -27.68 -12.56
N ASN A 230 5.95 -26.49 -12.26
CA ASN A 230 7.33 -26.11 -12.56
C ASN A 230 8.30 -26.64 -11.50
N VAL A 231 9.60 -26.56 -11.77
CA VAL A 231 10.64 -26.90 -10.78
C VAL A 231 10.47 -26.02 -9.53
N GLN A 232 10.70 -26.60 -8.35
CA GLN A 232 10.67 -25.84 -7.10
C GLN A 232 11.85 -24.85 -7.04
N PRO A 233 11.63 -23.60 -6.59
CA PRO A 233 12.72 -22.69 -6.33
C PRO A 233 13.58 -23.19 -5.17
N VAL A 234 14.90 -23.05 -5.28
CA VAL A 234 15.85 -23.46 -4.23
C VAL A 234 16.51 -22.24 -3.60
N SER A 235 16.82 -22.33 -2.31
CA SER A 235 17.60 -21.30 -1.63
C SER A 235 19.03 -21.25 -2.17
N GLY A 236 19.62 -20.05 -2.17
CA GLY A 236 20.95 -19.75 -2.70
C GLY A 236 20.95 -19.37 -4.18
N GLN A 237 19.87 -19.65 -4.91
CA GLN A 237 19.74 -19.22 -6.31
C GLN A 237 19.44 -17.73 -6.35
N LYS A 238 20.34 -16.97 -6.98
CA LYS A 238 20.19 -15.53 -7.18
C LYS A 238 19.45 -15.23 -8.48
N LEU A 239 18.60 -14.20 -8.43
CA LEU A 239 17.91 -13.64 -9.58
C LEU A 239 18.15 -12.13 -9.60
N GLN A 240 18.71 -11.66 -10.71
CA GLN A 240 18.73 -10.24 -11.03
C GLN A 240 17.34 -9.84 -11.49
N LEU A 241 16.67 -8.97 -10.74
CA LEU A 241 15.35 -8.46 -11.09
C LEU A 241 15.45 -7.18 -11.93
N LEU A 242 16.28 -6.24 -11.48
CA LEU A 242 16.61 -4.97 -12.16
C LEU A 242 18.04 -4.58 -11.79
N GLU A 243 18.66 -3.62 -12.49
CA GLU A 243 20.00 -3.14 -12.13
C GLU A 243 20.09 -2.75 -10.64
N GLY A 244 20.99 -3.40 -9.91
CA GLY A 244 21.18 -3.19 -8.47
C GLY A 244 20.15 -3.88 -7.56
N TYR A 245 19.18 -4.63 -8.09
CA TYR A 245 18.20 -5.42 -7.33
C TYR A 245 18.38 -6.91 -7.63
N GLU A 246 19.16 -7.58 -6.77
CA GLU A 246 19.34 -9.04 -6.78
C GLU A 246 18.71 -9.64 -5.52
N GLY A 247 17.98 -10.74 -5.67
CA GLY A 247 17.36 -11.45 -4.54
C GLY A 247 17.49 -12.97 -4.66
N ASP A 248 17.24 -13.65 -3.55
CA ASP A 248 17.11 -15.12 -3.53
C ASP A 248 15.76 -15.53 -4.11
N VAL A 249 15.75 -16.46 -5.08
CA VAL A 249 14.53 -16.86 -5.80
C VAL A 249 13.49 -17.44 -4.86
N LEU A 250 13.88 -18.28 -3.88
CA LEU A 250 12.92 -18.86 -2.94
C LEU A 250 12.33 -17.80 -2.01
N GLN A 251 13.14 -16.86 -1.53
CA GLN A 251 12.67 -15.73 -0.73
C GLN A 251 11.66 -14.88 -1.51
N LEU A 252 12.03 -14.46 -2.73
CA LEU A 252 11.18 -13.65 -3.60
C LEU A 252 9.88 -14.36 -3.97
N ALA A 253 9.94 -15.67 -4.28
CA ALA A 253 8.76 -16.47 -4.53
C ALA A 253 7.85 -16.56 -3.29
N ARG A 254 8.40 -16.71 -2.09
CA ARG A 254 7.60 -16.69 -0.85
C ARG A 254 6.90 -15.35 -0.68
N GLU A 255 7.63 -14.24 -0.77
CA GLU A 255 7.07 -12.89 -0.63
C GLU A 255 5.95 -12.63 -1.64
N TYR A 256 6.17 -12.96 -2.91
CA TYR A 256 5.18 -12.74 -3.94
C TYR A 256 3.97 -13.70 -3.81
N SER A 257 4.17 -14.94 -3.35
CA SER A 257 3.08 -15.86 -3.00
C SER A 257 2.15 -15.26 -1.94
N ILE A 258 2.70 -14.54 -0.95
CA ILE A 258 1.89 -13.84 0.06
C ILE A 258 1.08 -12.71 -0.57
N ILE A 259 1.70 -11.87 -1.41
CA ILE A 259 1.01 -10.78 -2.11
C ILE A 259 -0.16 -11.33 -2.93
N MET A 260 0.07 -12.33 -3.77
CA MET A 260 -0.97 -12.95 -4.60
C MET A 260 -2.07 -13.62 -3.75
N THR A 261 -1.69 -14.24 -2.63
CA THR A 261 -2.65 -14.82 -1.68
C THR A 261 -3.56 -13.76 -1.06
N LEU A 262 -3.00 -12.61 -0.65
CA LEU A 262 -3.80 -11.51 -0.10
C LEU A 262 -4.66 -10.84 -1.19
N ASP A 263 -4.16 -10.77 -2.42
CA ASP A 263 -4.92 -10.29 -3.58
C ASP A 263 -6.18 -11.10 -3.86
N VAL A 264 -6.14 -12.42 -3.62
CA VAL A 264 -7.33 -13.26 -3.62
C VAL A 264 -8.27 -12.91 -2.46
N VAL A 265 -7.75 -12.79 -1.25
CA VAL A 265 -8.56 -12.57 -0.03
C VAL A 265 -9.32 -11.24 -0.09
N PHE A 266 -8.68 -10.19 -0.60
CA PHE A 266 -9.23 -8.84 -0.60
C PHE A 266 -9.79 -8.38 -1.96
N GLN A 267 -9.77 -9.22 -2.98
CA GLN A 267 -10.26 -8.89 -4.33
C GLN A 267 -9.50 -7.71 -4.96
N GLN A 268 -8.17 -7.82 -5.00
CA GLN A 268 -7.35 -6.83 -5.69
C GLN A 268 -7.55 -6.94 -7.20
N TRP A 269 -8.03 -5.87 -7.84
CA TRP A 269 -8.24 -5.84 -9.28
C TRP A 269 -7.04 -5.30 -10.06
N ASP A 270 -6.21 -4.44 -9.46
CA ASP A 270 -5.27 -3.58 -10.18
C ASP A 270 -3.77 -3.90 -9.97
N ARG A 271 -3.43 -5.04 -9.35
CA ARG A 271 -2.04 -5.42 -9.01
C ARG A 271 -1.06 -5.30 -10.18
N TYR A 272 -1.50 -5.68 -11.37
CA TYR A 272 -0.67 -5.72 -12.58
C TYR A 272 -0.72 -4.44 -13.41
N SER A 273 -1.34 -3.38 -12.91
CA SER A 273 -1.41 -2.09 -13.57
C SER A 273 -0.73 -1.00 -12.73
N GLY A 274 -0.33 0.10 -13.36
CA GLY A 274 0.03 1.34 -12.66
C GLY A 274 1.22 1.23 -11.69
N GLU A 275 2.24 0.43 -11.99
CA GLU A 275 3.45 0.28 -11.17
C GLU A 275 3.18 -0.23 -9.74
N ASN A 276 2.12 -1.04 -9.58
CA ASN A 276 1.66 -1.57 -8.27
C ASN A 276 2.45 -2.79 -7.77
N VAL A 277 3.34 -3.35 -8.59
CA VAL A 277 4.37 -4.31 -8.17
C VAL A 277 5.70 -3.59 -8.08
N VAL A 278 6.30 -3.67 -6.90
CA VAL A 278 7.46 -2.85 -6.54
C VAL A 278 8.51 -3.72 -5.86
N LEU A 279 9.76 -3.31 -6.03
CA LEU A 279 10.91 -3.80 -5.28
C LEU A 279 11.38 -2.74 -4.30
N ALA A 280 11.89 -3.18 -3.15
CA ALA A 280 12.57 -2.32 -2.20
C ALA A 280 13.73 -3.06 -1.54
N LYS A 281 14.67 -2.32 -0.96
CA LYS A 281 15.80 -2.85 -0.21
C LYS A 281 15.57 -2.69 1.28
N ASP A 282 15.96 -3.70 2.04
CA ASP A 282 16.06 -3.60 3.49
C ASP A 282 17.34 -2.85 3.92
N ASP A 283 17.53 -2.71 5.24
CA ASP A 283 18.72 -2.09 5.85
C ASP A 283 20.04 -2.82 5.47
N LEU A 284 19.96 -4.08 5.01
CA LEU A 284 21.11 -4.90 4.60
C LEU A 284 21.36 -4.82 3.08
N GLY A 285 20.51 -4.11 2.34
CA GLY A 285 20.58 -4.00 0.89
C GLY A 285 19.93 -5.17 0.12
N THR A 286 19.27 -6.09 0.82
CA THR A 286 18.56 -7.23 0.23
C THR A 286 17.31 -6.75 -0.50
N ALA A 287 17.11 -7.19 -1.75
CA ALA A 287 15.90 -6.86 -2.50
C ALA A 287 14.70 -7.72 -2.03
N HIS A 288 13.55 -7.08 -1.86
CA HIS A 288 12.27 -7.68 -1.50
C HIS A 288 11.19 -7.21 -2.47
N PHE A 289 10.17 -8.04 -2.69
CA PHE A 289 8.90 -7.51 -3.16
C PHE A 289 8.28 -6.64 -2.08
N TYR A 290 7.70 -5.50 -2.48
CA TYR A 290 7.13 -4.55 -1.53
C TYR A 290 5.82 -3.98 -2.07
N SER A 291 4.68 -4.41 -1.51
CA SER A 291 3.37 -3.95 -1.92
C SER A 291 3.06 -2.57 -1.33
N THR A 292 2.95 -1.56 -2.21
CA THR A 292 2.80 -0.16 -1.79
C THR A 292 1.47 0.49 -2.11
N ASP A 293 0.70 -0.13 -2.99
CA ASP A 293 -0.66 0.25 -3.33
C ASP A 293 -1.57 -0.98 -3.25
N ASN A 294 -2.51 -0.92 -2.32
CA ASN A 294 -3.54 -1.94 -2.09
C ASN A 294 -4.94 -1.29 -2.13
N GLY A 295 -5.01 -0.03 -2.56
CA GLY A 295 -6.24 0.75 -2.66
C GLY A 295 -7.17 0.24 -3.74
N GLY A 296 -6.64 -0.45 -4.77
CA GLY A 296 -7.44 -1.15 -5.76
C GLY A 296 -8.26 -2.32 -5.18
N ALA A 297 -7.96 -2.81 -3.98
CA ALA A 297 -8.75 -3.91 -3.43
C ALA A 297 -10.14 -3.47 -2.97
N HIS A 298 -11.18 -4.15 -3.48
CA HIS A 298 -12.57 -3.91 -3.11
C HIS A 298 -13.28 -5.22 -2.81
N LEU A 299 -13.58 -5.44 -1.53
CA LEU A 299 -14.45 -6.53 -1.10
C LEU A 299 -15.88 -6.28 -1.59
N LYS A 300 -16.27 -6.99 -2.65
CA LYS A 300 -17.56 -6.90 -3.35
C LYS A 300 -18.32 -8.23 -3.30
N GLN A 301 -19.63 -8.19 -3.55
CA GLN A 301 -20.51 -9.36 -3.53
C GLN A 301 -20.31 -10.33 -4.71
N ASN A 302 -19.83 -9.87 -5.86
CA ASN A 302 -19.35 -10.77 -6.91
C ASN A 302 -18.02 -11.40 -6.48
N ALA A 303 -17.63 -12.51 -7.11
CA ALA A 303 -16.39 -13.23 -6.81
C ALA A 303 -15.42 -13.21 -7.99
N ASP A 304 -15.65 -12.36 -8.99
CA ASP A 304 -14.94 -12.38 -10.28
C ASP A 304 -13.43 -12.16 -10.08
N GLU A 305 -13.05 -11.16 -9.28
CA GLU A 305 -11.66 -10.89 -8.94
C GLU A 305 -11.03 -12.03 -8.11
N VAL A 306 -11.80 -12.71 -7.26
CA VAL A 306 -11.29 -13.88 -6.52
C VAL A 306 -10.95 -15.00 -7.51
N ILE A 307 -11.90 -15.31 -8.40
CA ILE A 307 -11.78 -16.39 -9.39
C ILE A 307 -10.63 -16.10 -10.35
N ARG A 308 -10.53 -14.86 -10.82
CA ARG A 308 -9.42 -14.39 -11.64
C ARG A 308 -8.09 -14.57 -10.90
N ASN A 309 -8.01 -14.09 -9.65
CA ASN A 309 -6.75 -14.06 -8.91
C ASN A 309 -6.22 -15.44 -8.52
N ILE A 310 -7.09 -16.41 -8.18
CA ILE A 310 -6.67 -17.78 -7.80
C ILE A 310 -6.14 -18.61 -8.97
N GLN A 311 -6.31 -18.16 -10.21
CA GLN A 311 -5.87 -18.89 -11.40
C GLN A 311 -4.40 -18.65 -11.74
N TRP A 312 -3.81 -17.57 -11.25
CA TRP A 312 -2.46 -17.16 -11.67
C TRP A 312 -1.32 -17.83 -10.92
N PHE A 313 -1.61 -18.58 -9.86
CA PHE A 313 -0.59 -19.27 -9.08
C PHE A 313 -1.15 -20.53 -8.43
N SER A 314 -0.25 -21.48 -8.20
CA SER A 314 -0.57 -22.78 -7.64
C SER A 314 0.47 -23.26 -6.61
N ARG A 315 1.46 -22.44 -6.26
CA ARG A 315 2.41 -22.75 -5.18
C ARG A 315 2.27 -21.75 -4.04
N TYR A 316 2.01 -22.27 -2.85
CA TYR A 316 1.65 -21.49 -1.67
C TYR A 316 2.69 -21.55 -0.56
N ASP A 317 2.75 -20.52 0.28
CA ASP A 317 3.43 -20.65 1.57
C ASP A 317 2.59 -21.47 2.56
N ARG A 318 3.17 -22.57 3.08
CA ARG A 318 2.46 -23.54 3.93
C ARG A 318 1.97 -22.92 5.24
N ASN A 319 2.81 -22.12 5.88
CA ASN A 319 2.50 -21.52 7.18
C ASN A 319 1.37 -20.49 7.04
N THR A 320 1.40 -19.71 5.97
CA THR A 320 0.37 -18.74 5.60
C THR A 320 -0.98 -19.43 5.39
N ILE A 321 -1.04 -20.48 4.57
CA ILE A 321 -2.29 -21.23 4.36
C ILE A 321 -2.83 -21.82 5.67
N ALA A 322 -1.96 -22.31 6.56
CA ALA A 322 -2.39 -22.82 7.86
C ALA A 322 -3.00 -21.73 8.75
N GLN A 323 -2.40 -20.53 8.77
CA GLN A 323 -2.94 -19.37 9.49
C GLN A 323 -4.27 -18.89 8.90
N LEU A 324 -4.37 -18.79 7.56
CA LEU A 324 -5.61 -18.41 6.87
C LEU A 324 -6.73 -19.43 7.07
N ARG A 325 -6.41 -20.73 7.18
CA ARG A 325 -7.38 -21.77 7.56
C ARG A 325 -7.90 -21.57 8.99
N THR A 326 -7.05 -21.11 9.90
CA THR A 326 -7.45 -20.79 11.27
C THR A 326 -8.34 -19.56 11.30
N LEU A 327 -8.00 -18.51 10.54
CA LEU A 327 -8.84 -17.34 10.35
C LEU A 327 -10.22 -17.71 9.78
N TYR A 328 -10.27 -18.52 8.72
CA TYR A 328 -11.53 -19.00 8.15
C TYR A 328 -12.41 -19.71 9.18
N ARG A 329 -11.82 -20.62 9.98
CA ARG A 329 -12.55 -21.34 11.04
C ARG A 329 -13.11 -20.38 12.09
N PHE A 330 -12.38 -19.33 12.45
CA PHE A 330 -12.86 -18.29 13.35
C PHE A 330 -14.00 -17.46 12.75
N LEU A 331 -13.88 -17.01 11.50
CA LEU A 331 -14.95 -16.26 10.84
C LEU A 331 -16.22 -17.10 10.66
N ALA A 332 -16.09 -18.42 10.48
CA ALA A 332 -17.21 -19.34 10.42
C ALA A 332 -17.80 -19.68 11.80
N GLN A 333 -16.96 -19.73 12.84
CA GLN A 333 -17.34 -20.07 14.20
C GLN A 333 -16.54 -19.23 15.21
N PRO A 334 -17.00 -18.01 15.55
CA PRO A 334 -16.23 -17.06 16.38
C PRO A 334 -15.85 -17.58 17.75
N SER A 335 -16.63 -18.53 18.30
CA SER A 335 -16.34 -19.20 19.59
C SER A 335 -15.02 -19.97 19.61
N ARG A 336 -14.42 -20.29 18.45
CA ARG A 336 -13.09 -20.93 18.38
C ARG A 336 -11.94 -19.99 18.72
N GLY A 337 -12.20 -18.69 18.72
CA GLY A 337 -11.20 -17.67 18.96
C GLY A 337 -10.20 -17.48 17.83
N PHE A 338 -9.64 -16.28 17.71
CA PHE A 338 -8.50 -15.98 16.84
C PHE A 338 -7.73 -14.80 17.40
N LEU A 339 -6.45 -14.97 17.75
CA LEU A 339 -5.64 -13.91 18.39
C LEU A 339 -6.32 -13.28 19.63
N GLY A 340 -7.12 -14.06 20.37
CA GLY A 340 -7.92 -13.57 21.49
C GLY A 340 -9.16 -12.77 21.13
N TYR A 341 -9.56 -12.71 19.85
CA TYR A 341 -10.88 -12.28 19.44
C TYR A 341 -11.87 -13.44 19.53
N THR A 342 -13.07 -13.18 20.04
CA THR A 342 -14.23 -14.10 20.01
C THR A 342 -15.41 -13.51 19.24
N ASP A 343 -15.26 -12.29 18.73
CA ASP A 343 -16.23 -11.58 17.91
C ASP A 343 -15.60 -11.26 16.54
N ALA A 344 -16.15 -11.87 15.49
CA ALA A 344 -15.66 -11.69 14.12
C ALA A 344 -15.89 -10.27 13.60
N LYS A 345 -16.97 -9.59 14.03
CA LYS A 345 -17.26 -8.21 13.60
C LYS A 345 -16.24 -7.25 14.19
N LYS A 346 -15.96 -7.38 15.49
CA LYS A 346 -14.89 -6.63 16.13
C LYS A 346 -13.54 -6.88 15.47
N PHE A 347 -13.22 -8.14 15.16
CA PHE A 347 -11.98 -8.48 14.46
C PHE A 347 -11.85 -7.77 13.11
N VAL A 348 -12.89 -7.76 12.26
CA VAL A 348 -12.78 -7.11 10.93
C VAL A 348 -12.69 -5.59 11.03
N VAL A 349 -13.32 -4.97 12.04
CA VAL A 349 -13.15 -3.54 12.33
C VAL A 349 -11.72 -3.25 12.74
N ASP A 350 -11.17 -4.01 13.70
CA ASP A 350 -9.80 -3.86 14.18
C ASP A 350 -8.77 -4.20 13.09
N LEU A 351 -9.13 -5.08 12.13
CA LEU A 351 -8.34 -5.37 10.93
C LEU A 351 -8.19 -4.14 10.03
N GLY A 352 -9.15 -3.21 10.02
CA GLY A 352 -9.11 -2.02 9.17
C GLY A 352 -10.35 -1.81 8.29
N LEU A 353 -11.34 -2.71 8.36
CA LEU A 353 -12.58 -2.64 7.59
C LEU A 353 -13.69 -1.96 8.40
N TYR A 354 -13.52 -0.67 8.68
CA TYR A 354 -14.27 0.08 9.71
C TYR A 354 -15.35 1.05 9.18
N ASP A 355 -15.90 0.80 8.00
CA ASP A 355 -16.88 1.71 7.35
C ASP A 355 -18.35 1.45 7.71
N GLY A 356 -18.61 0.56 8.69
CA GLY A 356 -19.95 0.20 9.14
C GLY A 356 -20.54 -1.05 8.45
N ARG A 357 -19.80 -1.68 7.52
CA ARG A 357 -20.21 -2.93 6.84
C ARG A 357 -19.58 -4.18 7.46
N ASP A 358 -19.34 -4.16 8.77
CA ASP A 358 -18.64 -5.21 9.51
C ASP A 358 -19.20 -6.63 9.28
N ALA A 359 -20.53 -6.80 9.34
CA ALA A 359 -21.19 -8.08 9.08
C ALA A 359 -21.00 -8.56 7.64
N GLU A 360 -21.04 -7.64 6.69
CA GLU A 360 -20.80 -7.91 5.27
C GLU A 360 -19.35 -8.34 5.05
N TYR A 361 -18.39 -7.62 5.63
CA TYR A 361 -16.98 -7.97 5.53
C TYR A 361 -16.65 -9.34 6.13
N VAL A 362 -17.28 -9.71 7.25
CA VAL A 362 -17.16 -11.08 7.78
C VAL A 362 -17.62 -12.11 6.74
N ALA A 363 -18.76 -11.87 6.08
CA ALA A 363 -19.29 -12.76 5.06
C ALA A 363 -18.37 -12.84 3.82
N LEU A 364 -17.89 -11.70 3.33
CA LEU A 364 -17.02 -11.59 2.16
C LEU A 364 -15.65 -12.24 2.39
N LEU A 365 -14.98 -11.94 3.51
CA LEU A 365 -13.72 -12.57 3.87
C LEU A 365 -13.87 -14.09 4.03
N LYS A 366 -14.95 -14.55 4.69
CA LYS A 366 -15.25 -15.98 4.83
C LYS A 366 -15.42 -16.65 3.46
N ARG A 367 -16.15 -16.03 2.52
CA ARG A 367 -16.32 -16.53 1.15
C ARG A 367 -14.98 -16.60 0.42
N ASN A 368 -14.21 -15.52 0.41
CA ASN A 368 -12.95 -15.43 -0.34
C ASN A 368 -11.92 -16.44 0.21
N LEU A 369 -11.80 -16.54 1.53
CA LEU A 369 -10.96 -17.56 2.18
C LEU A 369 -11.42 -18.98 1.85
N LYS A 370 -12.73 -19.24 1.81
CA LYS A 370 -13.23 -20.56 1.40
C LYS A 370 -12.80 -20.90 -0.03
N LEU A 371 -13.00 -19.99 -0.99
CA LEU A 371 -12.62 -20.19 -2.38
C LEU A 371 -11.11 -20.44 -2.53
N LEU A 372 -10.29 -19.63 -1.86
CA LEU A 372 -8.84 -19.84 -1.80
C LEU A 372 -8.49 -21.22 -1.22
N LEU A 373 -9.05 -21.58 -0.07
CA LEU A 373 -8.71 -22.84 0.61
C LEU A 373 -9.19 -24.07 -0.17
N ASP A 374 -10.31 -23.97 -0.90
CA ASP A 374 -10.79 -25.01 -1.80
C ASP A 374 -9.83 -25.18 -2.99
N ARG A 375 -9.34 -24.07 -3.57
CA ARG A 375 -8.31 -24.11 -4.63
C ARG A 375 -7.01 -24.72 -4.11
N VAL A 376 -6.52 -24.30 -2.95
CA VAL A 376 -5.32 -24.88 -2.33
C VAL A 376 -5.48 -26.38 -2.09
N ALA A 377 -6.66 -26.81 -1.64
CA ALA A 377 -6.95 -28.22 -1.44
C ALA A 377 -6.96 -29.01 -2.76
N GLN A 378 -7.49 -28.42 -3.84
CA GLN A 378 -7.45 -29.01 -5.19
C GLN A 378 -6.01 -29.15 -5.67
N VAL A 379 -5.23 -28.07 -5.65
CA VAL A 379 -3.84 -28.07 -6.09
C VAL A 379 -2.99 -29.05 -5.26
N ASN A 380 -3.22 -29.14 -3.93
CA ASN A 380 -2.54 -30.14 -3.11
C ASN A 380 -2.92 -31.59 -3.46
N ARG A 381 -4.14 -31.86 -3.96
CA ARG A 381 -4.49 -33.19 -4.49
C ARG A 381 -3.73 -33.48 -5.79
N ASP A 382 -3.59 -32.47 -6.64
CA ASP A 382 -3.01 -32.62 -7.97
C ASP A 382 -1.47 -32.71 -7.92
N PHE A 383 -0.82 -31.94 -7.05
CA PHE A 383 0.64 -31.76 -7.01
C PHE A 383 1.29 -32.18 -5.68
N GLY A 384 0.51 -32.61 -4.69
CA GLY A 384 1.03 -33.05 -3.40
C GLY A 384 1.90 -32.00 -2.71
N ARG A 385 3.15 -32.37 -2.40
CA ARG A 385 4.11 -31.48 -1.72
C ARG A 385 4.49 -30.26 -2.56
N ASP A 386 4.42 -30.36 -3.89
CA ASP A 386 4.86 -29.31 -4.82
C ASP A 386 3.87 -28.15 -4.94
N ALA A 387 2.67 -28.32 -4.35
CA ALA A 387 1.70 -27.25 -4.10
C ALA A 387 2.21 -26.21 -3.09
N TYR A 388 3.30 -26.49 -2.38
CA TYR A 388 3.88 -25.58 -1.39
C TYR A 388 5.33 -25.25 -1.73
N LEU A 389 5.75 -24.03 -1.39
CA LEU A 389 7.16 -23.66 -1.42
C LEU A 389 7.92 -24.51 -0.38
N PRO A 390 9.17 -24.93 -0.68
CA PRO A 390 9.96 -25.81 0.19
C PRO A 390 10.29 -25.20 1.54
#